data_AF-A0A6A6ETG1-F1
#
_entry.id   AF-A0A6A6ETG1-F1
#
_cell.length_a   1.000
_cell.length_b   1.000
_cell.length_c   1.000
_cell.angle_alpha   90.00
_cell.angle_beta   90.00
_cell.angle_gamma   90.00
#
_symmetry.space_group_name_H-M   'P 1'
#
loop_
_entity.id
_entity.type
_entity.pdbx_description
1 polymer ?
#
loop_
_entity_poly.entity_id
_entity_poly.type
_entity_poly.pdbx_seq_one_letter_code
_entity_poly.pdbx_strand_id
1 'polypeptide(L)'
;MVSLDIATLSPHAPAVSQWDADGIRHVYMNYISKEVYDIYRTCLTNIPRITLPELETKPETSHRLPWESTDLLQLYLLAYKMESWHVCDLVADTWIRAFQKLDEKEEAKIWKHNRAPYRPNDEHTGQLLPIPPNDNGNPLLDKRVTVFDASLLSLLYTEITEECGARNIWADAMALCGGDMEEAMEETGPGMWPKKLVWNVMRTALRLVRVRRTLKIEEKFSTAWCKRYHEHGKHGKVCYRE
;
A
#
# COMPACT_ATOMS: atom_id res chain seq x y z
N MET A 1 28.33 41.60 -18.64
CA MET A 1 28.07 41.25 -17.22
C MET A 1 26.59 40.99 -17.12
N VAL A 2 26.19 39.72 -17.10
CA VAL A 2 24.78 39.31 -16.99
C VAL A 2 24.63 38.67 -15.62
N SER A 3 23.87 39.35 -14.76
CA SER A 3 23.46 38.87 -13.45
C SER A 3 22.38 37.81 -13.66
N LEU A 4 22.59 36.60 -13.14
CA LEU A 4 21.62 35.52 -13.14
C LEU A 4 20.91 35.52 -11.78
N ASP A 5 19.65 35.92 -11.81
CA ASP A 5 18.69 35.77 -10.71
C ASP A 5 18.47 34.28 -10.41
N ILE A 6 18.82 33.85 -9.20
CA ILE A 6 18.41 32.56 -8.64
C ILE A 6 17.18 32.83 -7.78
N ALA A 7 16.01 32.74 -8.40
CA ALA A 7 14.73 32.63 -7.74
C ALA A 7 14.01 31.41 -8.32
N THR A 8 14.16 30.24 -7.67
CA THR A 8 13.24 29.08 -7.74
C THR A 8 13.82 27.92 -6.91
N LEU A 9 13.78 28.07 -5.58
CA LEU A 9 13.80 26.92 -4.67
C LEU A 9 12.61 27.08 -3.74
N SER A 10 11.69 26.12 -3.84
CA SER A 10 10.42 26.05 -3.11
C SER A 10 10.65 26.14 -1.59
N PRO A 11 10.09 27.15 -0.90
CA PRO A 11 10.27 27.32 0.54
C PRO A 11 9.07 26.78 1.31
N HIS A 12 8.83 25.47 1.33
CA HIS A 12 7.81 24.88 2.20
C HIS A 12 8.24 23.51 2.76
N ALA A 13 9.30 23.52 3.57
CA ALA A 13 9.38 22.59 4.70
C ALA A 13 8.96 23.40 5.94
N PRO A 14 7.78 23.17 6.54
CA PRO A 14 7.40 23.89 7.74
C PRO A 14 8.36 23.58 8.88
N ALA A 15 8.86 24.64 9.52
CA ALA A 15 9.70 24.57 10.69
C ALA A 15 8.99 23.82 11.83
N VAL A 16 9.77 23.02 12.56
CA VAL A 16 9.35 22.10 13.64
C VAL A 16 8.79 22.82 14.89
N SER A 17 8.48 24.12 14.83
CA SER A 17 8.05 24.92 15.99
C SER A 17 6.62 25.46 15.94
N GLN A 18 5.79 25.04 14.98
CA GLN A 18 4.34 25.32 14.99
C GLN A 18 3.57 24.00 14.97
N TRP A 19 3.61 23.33 16.11
CA TRP A 19 2.90 22.07 16.36
C TRP A 19 1.60 22.27 17.16
N ASP A 20 1.13 23.52 17.29
CA ASP A 20 -0.06 23.92 18.05
C ASP A 20 -0.90 24.96 17.30
N ALA A 21 -1.50 24.57 16.17
CA ALA A 21 -2.61 25.31 15.58
C ALA A 21 -3.41 24.34 14.70
N ASP A 22 -4.45 23.77 15.29
CA ASP A 22 -5.68 23.23 14.66
C ASP A 22 -6.08 21.90 15.30
N GLY A 23 -7.16 21.96 16.08
CA GLY A 23 -7.75 20.91 16.92
C GLY A 23 -8.23 19.65 16.19
N ILE A 24 -7.72 19.34 15.01
CA ILE A 24 -7.94 18.10 14.26
C ILE A 24 -6.96 16.99 14.74
N ARG A 25 -5.96 17.34 15.57
CA ARG A 25 -4.81 16.48 15.90
C ARG A 25 -5.03 15.39 16.97
N HIS A 26 -6.13 15.36 17.72
CA HIS A 26 -6.13 14.66 19.02
C HIS A 26 -6.55 13.17 19.05
N VAL A 27 -7.17 12.63 18.00
CA VAL A 27 -7.66 11.23 18.03
C VAL A 27 -6.72 10.27 17.29
N TYR A 28 -6.10 10.71 16.20
CA TYR A 28 -5.36 9.83 15.29
C TYR A 28 -3.90 9.61 15.67
N MET A 29 -3.26 10.60 16.31
CA MET A 29 -1.86 10.51 16.73
C MET A 29 -1.64 9.48 17.84
N ASN A 30 -2.68 9.07 18.57
CA ASN A 30 -2.56 8.04 19.60
C ASN A 30 -2.25 6.65 19.03
N TYR A 31 -2.50 6.44 17.73
CA TYR A 31 -2.26 5.16 17.07
C TYR A 31 -0.99 5.13 16.24
N ILE A 32 -0.33 6.28 16.01
CA ILE A 32 0.88 6.34 15.18
C ILE A 32 2.08 6.29 16.11
N SER A 33 2.87 5.22 15.99
CA SER A 33 4.12 5.13 16.74
C SER A 33 5.10 6.24 16.34
N LYS A 34 5.95 6.67 17.27
CA LYS A 34 6.99 7.66 17.00
C LYS A 34 7.92 7.17 15.89
N GLU A 35 8.20 5.88 15.88
CA GLU A 35 9.00 5.18 14.89
C GLU A 35 8.39 5.34 13.48
N VAL A 36 7.09 5.09 13.30
CA VAL A 36 6.41 5.29 12.01
C VAL A 36 6.46 6.75 11.57
N TYR A 37 6.32 7.69 12.49
CA TYR A 37 6.43 9.12 12.17
C TYR A 37 7.85 9.51 11.71
N ASP A 38 8.88 9.00 12.37
CA ASP A 38 10.27 9.24 12.00
C ASP A 38 10.63 8.64 10.63
N ILE A 39 10.08 7.46 10.33
CA ILE A 39 10.22 6.86 9.00
C ILE A 39 9.49 7.68 7.95
N TYR A 40 8.26 8.12 8.22
CA TYR A 40 7.52 9.00 7.31
C TYR A 40 8.35 10.24 6.94
N ARG A 41 8.98 10.89 7.92
CA ARG A 41 9.87 12.04 7.68
C ARG A 41 11.07 11.68 6.80
N THR A 42 11.66 10.51 7.01
CA THR A 42 12.79 10.01 6.20
C THR A 42 12.37 9.74 4.75
N CYS A 43 11.15 9.24 4.53
CA CYS A 43 10.62 9.06 3.17
C CYS A 43 10.47 10.39 2.44
N LEU A 44 10.01 11.45 3.12
CA LEU A 44 9.83 12.77 2.52
C LEU A 44 11.15 13.41 2.05
N THR A 45 12.27 13.14 2.72
CA THR A 45 13.57 13.72 2.33
C THR A 45 14.18 13.06 1.09
N ASN A 46 13.67 11.91 0.67
CA ASN A 46 14.25 11.11 -0.42
C ASN A 46 13.42 11.14 -1.71
N ILE A 47 12.44 12.04 -1.84
CA ILE A 47 11.66 12.21 -3.08
C ILE A 47 12.57 12.72 -4.20
N PRO A 48 12.57 12.12 -5.42
CA PRO A 48 11.63 11.10 -5.92
C PRO A 48 12.04 9.64 -5.67
N ARG A 49 13.29 9.37 -5.26
CA ARG A 49 13.81 8.01 -4.99
C ARG A 49 13.46 7.52 -3.58
N ILE A 50 12.17 7.47 -3.28
CA ILE A 50 11.69 7.03 -1.96
C ILE A 50 11.82 5.52 -1.84
N THR A 51 12.47 5.03 -0.80
CA THR A 51 12.49 3.61 -0.43
C THR A 51 12.09 3.48 1.04
N LEU A 52 11.57 2.31 1.44
CA LEU A 52 11.38 2.04 2.86
C LEU A 52 12.77 1.88 3.49
N PRO A 53 13.09 2.60 4.59
CA PRO A 53 14.36 2.43 5.26
C PRO A 53 14.51 1.01 5.81
N GLU A 54 15.74 0.51 5.79
CA GLU A 54 16.11 -0.69 6.54
C GLU A 54 16.00 -0.37 8.03
N LEU A 55 15.11 -1.05 8.75
CA LEU A 55 15.04 -0.92 10.20
C LEU A 55 16.07 -1.87 10.79
N GLU A 56 17.08 -1.32 11.47
CA GLU A 56 18.08 -2.12 12.18
C GLU A 56 17.38 -3.00 13.22
N THR A 57 17.49 -4.32 13.08
CA THR A 57 17.09 -5.25 14.14
C THR A 57 18.09 -5.09 15.28
N LYS A 58 17.74 -4.28 16.29
CA LYS A 58 18.59 -4.12 17.48
C LYS A 58 18.88 -5.51 18.08
N PRO A 59 20.15 -5.94 18.14
CA PRO A 59 20.49 -7.35 18.34
C PRO A 59 20.19 -7.90 19.74
N GLU A 60 19.82 -7.08 20.73
CA GLU A 60 19.80 -7.54 22.13
C GLU A 60 18.46 -7.49 22.87
N THR A 61 17.41 -6.82 22.36
CA THR A 61 16.16 -6.69 23.14
C THR A 61 14.86 -6.66 22.34
N SER A 62 14.90 -6.76 21.01
CA SER A 62 13.71 -6.60 20.17
C SER A 62 13.58 -7.74 19.18
N HIS A 63 12.72 -8.72 19.48
CA HIS A 63 12.24 -9.72 18.52
C HIS A 63 11.32 -9.13 17.43
N ARG A 64 11.11 -7.81 17.41
CA ARG A 64 10.28 -7.16 16.41
C ARG A 64 11.03 -7.14 15.09
N LEU A 65 10.55 -7.92 14.13
CA LEU A 65 11.02 -7.89 12.76
C LEU A 65 10.62 -6.56 12.10
N PRO A 66 11.39 -6.10 11.11
CA PRO A 66 11.09 -4.85 10.41
C PRO A 66 9.78 -4.97 9.63
N TRP A 67 8.94 -3.93 9.70
CA TRP A 67 7.73 -3.77 8.91
C TRP A 67 6.63 -4.83 9.13
N GLU A 68 5.98 -4.79 10.30
CA GLU A 68 4.74 -5.53 10.55
C GLU A 68 3.57 -4.88 9.79
N SER A 69 2.43 -5.60 9.64
CA SER A 69 1.21 -5.06 9.02
C SER A 69 0.77 -3.75 9.63
N THR A 70 0.91 -3.63 10.95
CA THR A 70 0.56 -2.44 11.72
C THR A 70 1.42 -1.25 11.31
N ASP A 71 2.73 -1.43 11.10
CA ASP A 71 3.65 -0.34 10.74
C ASP A 71 3.33 0.22 9.34
N LEU A 72 3.16 -0.67 8.36
CA LEU A 72 2.81 -0.25 6.99
C LEU A 72 1.43 0.39 6.93
N LEU A 73 0.45 -0.14 7.67
CA LEU A 73 -0.87 0.47 7.70
C LEU A 73 -0.82 1.86 8.34
N GLN A 74 -0.16 2.02 9.49
CA GLN A 74 0.00 3.32 10.13
C GLN A 74 0.72 4.31 9.21
N LEU A 75 1.78 3.87 8.52
CA LEU A 75 2.49 4.70 7.56
C LEU A 75 1.60 5.13 6.40
N TYR A 76 0.80 4.22 5.84
CA TYR A 76 -0.16 4.54 4.78
C TYR A 76 -1.21 5.55 5.26
N LEU A 77 -1.82 5.30 6.43
CA LEU A 77 -2.83 6.20 7.01
C LEU A 77 -2.25 7.60 7.22
N LEU A 78 -1.05 7.70 7.81
CA LEU A 78 -0.36 8.96 8.03
C LEU A 78 -0.08 9.67 6.70
N ALA A 79 0.52 8.95 5.73
CA ALA A 79 0.83 9.50 4.42
C ALA A 79 -0.44 10.00 3.70
N TYR A 80 -1.54 9.25 3.79
CA TYR A 80 -2.81 9.60 3.16
C TYR A 80 -3.40 10.88 3.76
N LYS A 81 -3.43 11.00 5.09
CA LYS A 81 -3.95 12.20 5.76
C LYS A 81 -3.08 13.44 5.53
N MET A 82 -1.78 13.23 5.34
CA MET A 82 -0.81 14.29 5.02
C MET A 82 -0.68 14.55 3.51
N GLU A 83 -1.52 13.92 2.68
CA GLU A 83 -1.53 14.04 1.22
C GLU A 83 -0.19 13.69 0.53
N SER A 84 0.60 12.83 1.17
CA SER A 84 1.88 12.35 0.66
C SER A 84 1.66 11.12 -0.24
N TRP A 85 1.12 11.36 -1.43
CA TRP A 85 0.68 10.31 -2.36
C TRP A 85 1.81 9.35 -2.76
N HIS A 86 3.03 9.85 -2.93
CA HIS A 86 4.18 9.00 -3.26
C HIS A 86 4.51 8.01 -2.15
N VAL A 87 4.33 8.38 -0.88
CA VAL A 87 4.54 7.47 0.25
C VAL A 87 3.39 6.46 0.32
N CYS A 88 2.15 6.86 0.06
CA CYS A 88 1.03 5.92 -0.10
C CYS A 88 1.33 4.87 -1.18
N ASP A 89 1.85 5.31 -2.32
CA ASP A 89 2.15 4.44 -3.47
C ASP A 89 3.31 3.48 -3.16
N LEU A 90 4.35 3.94 -2.47
CA LEU A 90 5.43 3.08 -1.98
C LEU A 90 4.89 1.95 -1.08
N VAL A 91 4.01 2.28 -0.14
CA VAL A 91 3.41 1.27 0.76
C VAL A 91 2.50 0.32 -0.02
N ALA A 92 1.69 0.85 -0.94
CA ALA A 92 0.86 0.04 -1.84
C ALA A 92 1.69 -0.98 -2.62
N ASP A 93 2.81 -0.57 -3.19
CA ASP A 93 3.72 -1.46 -3.92
C ASP A 93 4.32 -2.54 -3.04
N THR A 94 4.68 -2.15 -1.82
CA THR A 94 5.24 -3.06 -0.83
C THR A 94 4.24 -4.16 -0.50
N TRP A 95 2.96 -3.84 -0.29
CA TRP A 95 1.91 -4.83 -0.10
C TRP A 95 1.72 -5.73 -1.32
N ILE A 96 1.62 -5.15 -2.52
CA ILE A 96 1.42 -5.93 -3.76
C ILE A 96 2.54 -6.97 -3.92
N ARG A 97 3.81 -6.56 -3.74
CA ARG A 97 4.95 -7.48 -3.81
C ARG A 97 4.94 -8.52 -2.70
N ALA A 98 4.56 -8.13 -1.48
CA ALA A 98 4.49 -9.06 -0.36
C ALA A 98 3.45 -10.16 -0.63
N PHE A 99 2.29 -9.80 -1.19
CA PHE A 99 1.28 -10.77 -1.62
C PHE A 99 1.77 -11.66 -2.77
N GLN A 100 2.40 -11.09 -3.79
CA GLN A 100 2.94 -11.87 -4.92
C GLN A 100 4.02 -12.88 -4.48
N LYS A 101 4.84 -12.54 -3.47
CA LYS A 101 5.81 -13.48 -2.89
C LYS A 101 5.19 -14.63 -2.10
N LEU A 102 3.95 -14.47 -1.60
CA LEU A 102 3.27 -15.58 -0.94
C LEU A 102 2.87 -16.66 -1.96
N ASP A 103 2.49 -16.27 -3.17
CA ASP A 103 2.14 -17.21 -4.24
C ASP A 103 3.31 -18.15 -4.60
N GLU A 104 4.53 -17.62 -4.60
CA GLU A 104 5.74 -18.40 -4.89
C GLU A 104 6.01 -19.48 -3.84
N LYS A 105 5.36 -19.40 -2.68
CA LYS A 105 5.43 -20.40 -1.61
C LYS A 105 4.17 -21.26 -1.68
N GLU A 106 4.27 -22.46 -2.27
CA GLU A 106 3.15 -23.42 -2.44
C GLU A 106 2.35 -23.70 -1.15
N GLU A 107 2.92 -23.42 0.03
CA GLU A 107 2.30 -23.60 1.34
C GLU A 107 1.36 -22.46 1.78
N ALA A 108 1.39 -21.30 1.12
CA ALA A 108 0.57 -20.16 1.49
C ALA A 108 -0.90 -20.38 1.06
N LYS A 109 -1.70 -21.00 1.94
CA LYS A 109 -3.15 -21.21 1.73
C LYS A 109 -3.92 -19.93 1.36
N ILE A 110 -3.37 -18.77 1.67
CA ILE A 110 -4.06 -17.49 1.65
C ILE A 110 -4.08 -16.88 0.25
N TRP A 111 -3.02 -16.99 -0.57
CA TRP A 111 -2.98 -16.30 -1.86
C TRP A 111 -2.99 -17.30 -3.01
N LYS A 112 -3.97 -17.18 -3.93
CA LYS A 112 -4.09 -18.05 -5.09
C LYS A 112 -4.26 -17.23 -6.35
N HIS A 113 -3.31 -17.32 -7.27
CA HIS A 113 -3.48 -16.73 -8.59
C HIS A 113 -4.74 -17.25 -9.30
N ASN A 114 -5.43 -16.34 -9.98
CA ASN A 114 -6.52 -16.72 -10.86
C ASN A 114 -5.95 -17.54 -12.02
N ARG A 115 -6.54 -18.70 -12.30
CA ARG A 115 -6.16 -19.60 -13.42
C ARG A 115 -6.50 -19.01 -14.80
N ALA A 116 -6.83 -17.72 -14.88
CA ALA A 116 -6.98 -17.01 -16.12
C ALA A 116 -5.62 -16.93 -16.83
N PRO A 117 -5.56 -17.11 -18.17
CA PRO A 117 -4.32 -16.95 -18.90
C PRO A 117 -3.82 -15.51 -18.73
N TYR A 118 -2.71 -15.35 -17.99
CA TYR A 118 -2.00 -14.07 -17.90
C TYR A 118 -1.57 -13.68 -19.30
N ARG A 119 -2.10 -12.56 -19.80
CA ARG A 119 -1.63 -11.94 -21.02
C ARG A 119 -0.68 -10.81 -20.60
N PRO A 120 0.64 -11.01 -20.64
CA PRO A 120 1.63 -9.98 -20.26
C PRO A 120 1.59 -8.72 -21.15
N ASN A 121 0.77 -8.73 -22.19
CA ASN A 121 0.66 -7.63 -23.12
C ASN A 121 -0.52 -6.76 -22.70
N ASP A 122 -0.28 -5.45 -22.68
CA ASP A 122 -1.34 -4.47 -22.81
C ASP A 122 -2.21 -4.93 -24.00
N GLU A 123 -3.49 -5.24 -23.76
CA GLU A 123 -4.40 -5.89 -24.72
C GLU A 123 -4.59 -5.06 -26.02
N HIS A 124 -3.94 -3.90 -26.13
CA HIS A 124 -3.99 -2.98 -27.25
C HIS A 124 -2.69 -2.83 -28.04
N THR A 125 -1.51 -3.18 -27.50
CA THR A 125 -0.23 -2.83 -28.16
C THR A 125 0.73 -4.00 -28.38
N GLY A 126 0.59 -5.12 -27.68
CA GLY A 126 1.49 -6.26 -27.84
C GLY A 126 2.94 -5.99 -27.42
N GLN A 127 3.22 -4.83 -26.81
CA GLN A 127 4.56 -4.47 -26.31
C GLN A 127 4.74 -4.96 -24.88
N LEU A 128 5.94 -5.47 -24.60
CA LEU A 128 6.40 -5.71 -23.23
C LEU A 128 6.40 -4.37 -22.49
N LEU A 129 5.68 -4.30 -21.38
CA LEU A 129 5.66 -3.10 -20.57
C LEU A 129 7.09 -2.81 -20.05
N PRO A 130 7.55 -1.55 -20.15
CA PRO A 130 8.89 -1.19 -19.69
C PRO A 130 9.01 -1.43 -18.18
N ILE A 131 10.14 -2.02 -17.78
CA ILE A 131 10.52 -2.12 -16.36
C ILE A 131 10.83 -0.69 -15.90
N PRO A 132 10.21 -0.20 -14.81
CA PRO A 132 10.49 1.16 -14.35
C PRO A 132 11.96 1.32 -13.95
N PRO A 133 12.54 2.52 -14.13
CA PRO A 133 13.93 2.78 -13.76
C PRO A 133 14.15 2.71 -12.24
N ASN A 134 13.10 2.94 -11.45
CA ASN A 134 13.10 2.78 -10.00
C ASN A 134 11.94 1.90 -9.55
N ASP A 135 12.21 0.63 -9.27
CA ASP A 135 11.19 -0.33 -8.82
C ASP A 135 11.13 -0.47 -7.29
N ASN A 136 11.94 0.30 -6.55
CA ASN A 136 12.08 0.30 -5.09
C ASN A 136 12.39 -1.05 -4.42
N GLY A 137 12.67 -2.08 -5.22
CA GLY A 137 13.17 -3.36 -4.77
C GLY A 137 12.21 -4.12 -3.85
N ASN A 138 12.80 -4.91 -2.97
CA ASN A 138 12.13 -5.87 -2.10
C ASN A 138 12.63 -5.66 -0.67
N PRO A 139 12.05 -4.71 0.09
CA PRO A 139 12.46 -4.48 1.47
C PRO A 139 12.26 -5.76 2.30
N LEU A 140 13.03 -5.88 3.38
CA LEU A 140 12.85 -6.96 4.35
C LEU A 140 11.57 -6.69 5.14
N LEU A 141 10.60 -7.60 5.05
CA LEU A 141 9.29 -7.47 5.68
C LEU A 141 9.05 -8.61 6.67
N ASP A 142 8.29 -8.35 7.73
CA ASP A 142 7.80 -9.39 8.62
C ASP A 142 6.84 -10.34 7.87
N LYS A 143 6.82 -11.61 8.28
CA LYS A 143 5.95 -12.64 7.69
C LYS A 143 4.45 -12.33 7.84
N ARG A 144 4.08 -11.48 8.79
CA ARG A 144 2.70 -11.12 9.09
C ARG A 144 2.19 -9.97 8.24
N VAL A 145 3.04 -9.30 7.45
CA VAL A 145 2.71 -8.09 6.68
C VAL A 145 1.47 -8.21 5.78
N THR A 146 1.11 -9.42 5.39
CA THR A 146 -0.03 -9.79 4.53
C THR A 146 -1.19 -10.47 5.27
N VAL A 147 -1.11 -10.59 6.60
CA VAL A 147 -2.16 -11.23 7.42
C VAL A 147 -3.40 -10.35 7.44
N PHE A 148 -4.56 -10.96 7.21
CA PHE A 148 -5.84 -10.28 7.31
C PHE A 148 -6.24 -10.08 8.77
N ASP A 149 -5.94 -8.88 9.28
CA ASP A 149 -6.37 -8.45 10.60
C ASP A 149 -7.63 -7.59 10.48
N ALA A 150 -8.75 -8.09 11.02
CA ALA A 150 -10.04 -7.42 10.96
C ALA A 150 -10.05 -6.05 11.67
N SER A 151 -9.25 -5.87 12.73
CA SER A 151 -9.16 -4.61 13.48
C SER A 151 -8.40 -3.56 12.70
N LEU A 152 -7.25 -3.95 12.11
CA LEU A 152 -6.46 -3.07 11.24
C LEU A 152 -7.25 -2.67 9.99
N LEU A 153 -7.96 -3.61 9.38
CA LEU A 153 -8.79 -3.31 8.22
C LEU A 153 -10.02 -2.47 8.60
N SER A 154 -10.59 -2.64 9.80
CA SER A 154 -11.62 -1.74 10.32
C SER A 154 -11.11 -0.30 10.45
N LEU A 155 -9.88 -0.12 10.89
CA LEU A 155 -9.24 1.20 10.94
C LEU A 155 -9.10 1.78 9.52
N LEU A 156 -8.55 1.02 8.56
CA LEU A 156 -8.44 1.45 7.17
C LEU A 156 -9.79 1.89 6.57
N TYR A 157 -10.84 1.10 6.81
CA TYR A 157 -12.18 1.32 6.27
C TYR A 157 -12.98 2.40 7.02
N THR A 158 -12.50 2.84 8.17
CA THR A 158 -13.04 4.00 8.89
C THR A 158 -12.34 5.28 8.46
N GLU A 159 -11.02 5.23 8.26
CA GLU A 159 -10.21 6.44 8.17
C GLU A 159 -10.03 7.02 6.77
N ILE A 160 -10.09 6.18 5.74
CA ILE A 160 -9.77 6.59 4.38
C ILE A 160 -11.04 6.69 3.52
N THR A 161 -11.01 7.40 2.41
CA THR A 161 -12.15 7.46 1.46
C THR A 161 -12.39 6.10 0.77
N GLU A 162 -13.57 5.92 0.18
CA GLU A 162 -13.97 4.64 -0.42
C GLU A 162 -13.16 4.25 -1.67
N GLU A 163 -12.65 5.23 -2.40
CA GLU A 163 -11.97 5.02 -3.68
C GLU A 163 -10.45 4.84 -3.53
N CYS A 164 -9.94 4.65 -2.31
CA CYS A 164 -8.51 4.56 -2.06
C CYS A 164 -7.88 3.24 -2.55
N GLY A 165 -6.60 3.32 -2.85
CA GLY A 165 -5.79 2.26 -3.41
C GLY A 165 -5.64 1.09 -2.44
N ALA A 166 -5.33 1.39 -1.19
CA ALA A 166 -5.23 0.39 -0.12
C ALA A 166 -6.50 -0.46 0.00
N ARG A 167 -7.70 0.15 0.04
CA ARG A 167 -8.97 -0.61 0.09
C ARG A 167 -9.13 -1.54 -1.11
N ASN A 168 -8.73 -1.10 -2.30
CA ASN A 168 -8.77 -1.92 -3.50
C ASN A 168 -7.76 -3.09 -3.44
N ILE A 169 -6.54 -2.85 -2.93
CA ILE A 169 -5.51 -3.88 -2.74
C ILE A 169 -6.02 -4.97 -1.82
N TRP A 170 -6.46 -4.61 -0.61
CA TRP A 170 -6.90 -5.58 0.39
C TRP A 170 -8.16 -6.34 -0.04
N ALA A 171 -9.12 -5.66 -0.69
CA ALA A 171 -10.30 -6.34 -1.22
C ALA A 171 -9.95 -7.30 -2.36
N ASP A 172 -9.03 -6.93 -3.25
CA ASP A 172 -8.56 -7.80 -4.33
C ASP A 172 -7.78 -8.99 -3.77
N ALA A 173 -6.93 -8.77 -2.77
CA ALA A 173 -6.19 -9.82 -2.07
C ALA A 173 -7.13 -10.85 -1.43
N MET A 174 -8.06 -10.40 -0.60
CA MET A 174 -9.01 -11.26 0.10
C MET A 174 -9.92 -12.02 -0.85
N ALA A 175 -10.29 -11.43 -2.00
CA ALA A 175 -11.09 -12.12 -3.01
C ALA A 175 -10.33 -13.27 -3.70
N LEU A 176 -9.01 -13.15 -3.85
CA LEU A 176 -8.17 -14.21 -4.43
C LEU A 176 -8.00 -15.41 -3.51
N CYS A 177 -8.15 -15.21 -2.19
CA CYS A 177 -8.09 -16.29 -1.21
C CYS A 177 -9.25 -17.29 -1.34
N GLY A 178 -10.40 -16.84 -1.86
CA GLY A 178 -11.58 -17.69 -2.05
C GLY A 178 -12.02 -18.35 -0.74
N GLY A 179 -12.11 -19.69 -0.74
CA GLY A 179 -12.61 -20.47 0.39
C GLY A 179 -11.84 -20.31 1.70
N ASP A 180 -10.52 -20.06 1.65
CA ASP A 180 -9.74 -19.84 2.88
C ASP A 180 -10.15 -18.52 3.58
N MET A 181 -10.60 -17.53 2.81
CA MET A 181 -11.15 -16.30 3.38
C MET A 181 -12.58 -16.50 3.90
N GLU A 182 -13.36 -17.37 3.27
CA GLU A 182 -14.69 -17.78 3.79
C GLU A 182 -14.54 -18.42 5.17
N GLU A 183 -13.65 -19.41 5.31
CA GLU A 183 -13.33 -20.07 6.58
C GLU A 183 -12.85 -19.05 7.63
N ALA A 184 -11.90 -18.17 7.27
CA ALA A 184 -11.42 -17.14 8.19
C ALA A 184 -12.52 -16.15 8.63
N MET A 185 -13.46 -15.79 7.74
CA MET A 185 -14.60 -14.94 8.10
C MET A 185 -15.62 -15.67 8.99
N GLU A 186 -15.83 -16.97 8.78
CA GLU A 186 -16.69 -17.80 9.63
C GLU A 186 -16.10 -17.99 11.03
N GLU A 187 -14.80 -18.31 11.12
CA GLU A 187 -14.09 -18.49 12.39
C GLU A 187 -14.10 -17.23 13.26
N THR A 188 -13.92 -16.06 12.65
CA THR A 188 -13.94 -14.78 13.36
C THR A 188 -15.36 -14.31 13.71
N GLY A 189 -16.36 -14.77 12.97
CA GLY A 189 -17.77 -14.51 13.23
C GLY A 189 -18.31 -13.22 12.58
N PRO A 190 -19.65 -13.13 12.45
CA PRO A 190 -20.30 -12.02 11.79
C PRO A 190 -20.10 -10.70 12.55
N GLY A 191 -19.85 -9.62 11.81
CA GLY A 191 -19.73 -8.27 12.37
C GLY A 191 -18.30 -7.86 12.77
N MET A 192 -17.34 -8.79 12.79
CA MET A 192 -15.93 -8.46 13.02
C MET A 192 -15.30 -7.72 11.84
N TRP A 193 -15.77 -8.03 10.63
CA TRP A 193 -15.26 -7.41 9.40
C TRP A 193 -16.07 -6.15 9.04
N PRO A 194 -15.42 -5.05 8.63
CA PRO A 194 -16.12 -3.85 8.23
C PRO A 194 -17.03 -4.14 7.01
N LYS A 195 -18.31 -3.75 7.10
CA LYS A 195 -19.33 -4.06 6.07
C LYS A 195 -18.92 -3.62 4.66
N LYS A 196 -18.25 -2.46 4.56
CA LYS A 196 -17.74 -1.92 3.29
C LYS A 196 -16.61 -2.77 2.70
N LEU A 197 -15.79 -3.42 3.53
CA LEU A 197 -14.77 -4.36 3.08
C LEU A 197 -15.43 -5.61 2.49
N VAL A 198 -16.35 -6.22 3.24
CA VAL A 198 -17.10 -7.41 2.77
C VAL A 198 -17.75 -7.13 1.42
N TRP A 199 -18.40 -5.97 1.27
CA TRP A 199 -18.97 -5.53 0.00
C TRP A 199 -17.94 -5.41 -1.13
N ASN A 200 -16.77 -4.81 -0.87
CA ASN A 200 -15.70 -4.70 -1.87
C ASN A 200 -15.14 -6.06 -2.29
N VAL A 201 -14.95 -6.98 -1.32
CA VAL A 201 -14.51 -8.36 -1.58
C VAL A 201 -15.53 -9.08 -2.47
N MET A 202 -16.82 -9.01 -2.12
CA MET A 202 -17.90 -9.59 -2.94
C MET A 202 -17.93 -9.03 -4.36
N ARG A 203 -17.79 -7.70 -4.52
CA ARG A 203 -17.73 -7.06 -5.83
C ARG A 203 -16.54 -7.55 -6.66
N THR A 204 -15.37 -7.71 -6.04
CA THR A 204 -14.21 -8.26 -6.73
C THR A 204 -14.42 -9.74 -7.09
N ALA A 205 -14.93 -10.56 -6.18
CA ALA A 205 -15.24 -11.97 -6.45
C ALA A 205 -16.21 -12.12 -7.64
N LEU A 206 -17.28 -11.32 -7.71
CA LEU A 206 -18.21 -11.32 -8.84
C LEU A 206 -17.54 -10.97 -10.18
N ARG A 207 -16.55 -10.06 -10.18
CA ARG A 207 -15.78 -9.71 -11.39
C ARG A 207 -14.94 -10.88 -11.90
N LEU A 208 -14.53 -11.80 -11.02
CA LEU A 208 -13.76 -12.99 -11.37
C LEU A 208 -14.62 -14.10 -11.99
N VAL A 209 -15.88 -14.22 -11.56
CA VAL A 209 -16.78 -15.31 -11.99
C VAL A 209 -17.21 -15.20 -13.46
N ARG A 210 -17.52 -13.98 -13.94
CA ARG A 210 -18.16 -13.81 -15.26
C ARG A 210 -17.17 -13.74 -16.43
N VAL A 211 -16.01 -13.14 -16.21
CA VAL A 211 -14.96 -12.99 -17.20
C VAL A 211 -13.72 -13.39 -16.45
N ARG A 212 -13.06 -14.49 -16.83
CA ARG A 212 -11.81 -14.96 -16.20
C ARG A 212 -10.76 -13.84 -16.33
N ARG A 213 -10.74 -12.92 -15.38
CA ARG A 213 -9.93 -11.70 -15.37
C ARG A 213 -8.83 -11.87 -14.36
N THR A 214 -7.61 -11.59 -14.78
CA THR A 214 -6.50 -11.31 -13.87
C THR A 214 -6.79 -10.00 -13.15
N LEU A 215 -6.71 -10.00 -11.82
CA LEU A 215 -6.75 -8.77 -11.04
C LEU A 215 -5.43 -8.03 -11.20
N LYS A 216 -5.46 -6.69 -11.13
CA LYS A 216 -4.23 -5.90 -11.32
C LYS A 216 -3.15 -6.20 -10.29
N ILE A 217 -3.52 -6.64 -9.09
CA ILE A 217 -2.59 -7.02 -8.02
C ILE A 217 -1.77 -8.26 -8.39
N GLU A 218 -2.24 -9.05 -9.36
CA GLU A 218 -1.53 -10.21 -9.90
C GLU A 218 -0.56 -9.84 -11.03
N GLU A 219 -0.66 -8.64 -11.59
CA GLU A 219 0.21 -8.21 -12.69
C GLU A 219 1.60 -7.87 -12.15
N LYS A 220 2.65 -8.38 -12.78
CA LYS A 220 4.05 -8.15 -12.34
C LYS A 220 4.57 -6.77 -12.71
N PHE A 221 3.92 -6.08 -13.64
CA PHE A 221 4.34 -4.77 -14.12
C PHE A 221 3.75 -3.66 -13.27
N SER A 222 4.64 -2.87 -12.68
CA SER A 222 4.27 -1.88 -11.69
C SER A 222 3.53 -0.66 -12.26
N THR A 223 3.63 -0.44 -13.58
CA THR A 223 2.84 0.56 -14.33
C THR A 223 1.35 0.21 -14.39
N ALA A 224 1.01 -1.08 -14.33
CA ALA A 224 -0.38 -1.51 -14.34
C ALA A 224 -1.12 -1.22 -13.03
N TRP A 225 -0.37 -1.00 -11.95
CA TRP A 225 -0.90 -0.70 -10.62
C TRP A 225 -1.32 0.76 -10.49
N CYS A 226 -0.65 1.67 -11.20
CA CYS A 226 -0.84 3.12 -11.06
C CYS A 226 -2.31 3.55 -11.16
N LYS A 227 -3.02 3.06 -12.19
CA LYS A 227 -4.42 3.45 -12.42
C LYS A 227 -5.40 2.98 -11.33
N ARG A 228 -5.10 1.86 -10.65
CA ARG A 228 -6.06 1.21 -9.73
C ARG A 228 -5.69 1.40 -8.26
N TYR A 229 -4.40 1.30 -7.95
CA TYR A 229 -3.90 1.20 -6.58
C TYR A 229 -3.13 2.41 -6.11
N HIS A 230 -2.63 3.25 -7.02
CA HIS A 230 -1.86 4.42 -6.62
C HIS A 230 -2.75 5.64 -6.44
N GLU A 231 -2.41 6.44 -5.43
CA GLU A 231 -3.06 7.72 -5.16
C GLU A 231 -2.53 8.81 -6.09
N HIS A 232 -1.26 8.79 -6.52
CA HIS A 232 -0.75 9.84 -7.43
C HIS A 232 -1.62 10.01 -8.67
N GLY A 233 -2.04 8.89 -9.30
CA GLY A 233 -2.83 8.91 -10.53
C GLY A 233 -4.24 9.46 -10.33
N LYS A 234 -4.82 9.25 -9.14
CA LYS A 234 -6.14 9.79 -8.78
C LYS A 234 -6.11 11.27 -8.46
N HIS A 235 -4.94 11.77 -8.05
CA HIS A 235 -4.70 13.17 -7.71
C HIS A 235 -3.93 13.94 -8.80
N GLY A 236 -3.78 13.38 -10.00
CA GLY A 236 -3.14 14.03 -11.15
C GLY A 236 -1.67 14.37 -10.93
N LYS A 237 -0.96 13.63 -10.08
CA LYS A 237 0.48 13.78 -9.83
C LYS A 237 1.27 12.82 -10.71
N VAL A 238 2.56 13.10 -10.88
CA VAL A 238 3.50 12.23 -11.60
C VAL A 238 3.77 10.97 -10.78
N CYS A 239 4.09 9.85 -11.42
CA CYS A 239 4.48 8.65 -10.69
C CYS A 239 5.83 8.91 -9.99
N TYR A 240 5.99 8.49 -8.73
CA TYR A 240 7.27 8.67 -8.03
C TYR A 240 8.42 7.85 -8.65
N ARG A 241 8.10 6.89 -9.53
CA ARG A 241 9.07 6.04 -10.24
C ARG A 241 9.58 6.65 -11.54
N GLU A 242 9.03 7.79 -11.95
CA GLU A 242 9.43 8.59 -13.12
C GLU A 242 10.35 9.74 -12.69
#